data_AF-A0A257JTG3-F1
#
_entry.id   AF-A0A257JTG3-F1
#
_cell.length_a   1.000
_cell.length_b   1.000
_cell.length_c   1.000
_cell.angle_alpha   90.00
_cell.angle_beta   90.00
_cell.angle_gamma   90.00
#
_symmetry.space_group_name_H-M   'P 1'
#
loop_
_entity.id
_entity.type
_entity.pdbx_description
1 polymer ?
#
loop_
_entity_poly.entity_id
_entity_poly.type
_entity_poly.pdbx_seq_one_letter_code
_entity_poly.pdbx_strand_id
1 'polypeptide(L)'
;MLGLSASRSQIIDTIDRLSPSPGGTHADVGLRWGLRALSPRTEWATFFRHNQPEPFDSSTVTKVMVLMTDGANEQAVNFPGYWGCNESGAPGCSGSPDRATLDSRMQSWCTAIRETYKIELYTVAINVSDTDAVNRLRTCAGDSSRAFAVDASQLNATFEQIARETFALRLKE
;
A
#
# COMPACT_ATOMS: atom_id res chain seq x y z
N MET A 1 8.32 -12.04 -4.16
CA MET A 1 7.63 -11.07 -3.29
C MET A 1 7.58 -11.66 -1.89
N LEU A 2 7.99 -10.92 -0.86
CA LEU A 2 7.96 -11.41 0.52
C LEU A 2 6.52 -11.34 1.06
N GLY A 3 6.06 -12.41 1.70
CA GLY A 3 4.81 -12.44 2.47
C GLY A 3 4.97 -11.91 3.90
N LEU A 4 4.01 -12.18 4.78
CA LEU A 4 4.20 -11.89 6.21
C LEU A 4 5.38 -12.71 6.76
N SER A 5 6.28 -12.05 7.49
CA SER A 5 7.44 -12.69 8.10
C SER A 5 7.67 -12.15 9.51
N ALA A 6 8.08 -13.04 10.42
CA ALA A 6 8.57 -12.67 11.74
C ALA A 6 10.11 -12.51 11.78
N SER A 7 10.81 -12.83 10.68
CA SER A 7 12.26 -12.73 10.59
C SER A 7 12.69 -11.31 10.22
N ARG A 8 13.26 -10.60 11.20
CA ARG A 8 13.77 -9.23 10.99
C ARG A 8 14.80 -9.17 9.87
N SER A 9 15.72 -10.14 9.79
CA SER A 9 16.73 -10.17 8.72
C SER A 9 16.09 -10.32 7.35
N GLN A 10 15.13 -11.23 7.20
CA GLN A 10 14.43 -11.44 5.92
C GLN A 10 13.70 -10.18 5.43
N ILE A 11 13.11 -9.42 6.35
CA ILE A 11 12.44 -8.15 6.06
C ILE A 11 13.46 -7.12 5.59
N ILE A 12 14.56 -6.92 6.34
CA ILE A 12 15.62 -5.97 6.00
C ILE A 12 16.25 -6.31 4.64
N ASP A 13 16.63 -7.58 4.43
CA ASP A 13 17.21 -8.05 3.16
C ASP A 13 16.25 -7.81 1.97
N THR A 14 14.94 -7.81 2.21
CA THR A 14 13.95 -7.53 1.16
C THR A 14 13.82 -6.04 0.88
N ILE A 15 13.85 -5.20 1.92
CA ILE A 15 13.83 -3.74 1.79
C ILE A 15 15.10 -3.27 1.08
N ASP A 16 16.26 -3.80 1.44
CA ASP A 16 17.57 -3.42 0.85
C ASP A 16 17.68 -3.79 -0.64
N ARG A 17 16.83 -4.69 -1.14
CA ARG A 17 16.74 -5.05 -2.55
C ARG A 17 15.76 -4.18 -3.35
N LEU A 18 15.03 -3.28 -2.70
CA LEU A 18 14.15 -2.36 -3.41
C LEU A 18 14.98 -1.37 -4.22
N SER A 19 14.65 -1.25 -5.49
CA SER A 19 15.22 -0.25 -6.39
C SER A 19 14.10 0.35 -7.23
N PRO A 20 14.23 1.62 -7.66
CA PRO A 20 13.27 2.22 -8.58
C PRO A 20 13.14 1.35 -9.84
N SER A 21 11.92 0.99 -10.19
CA SER A 21 11.61 0.28 -11.44
C SER A 21 10.87 1.23 -12.38
N PRO A 22 11.19 1.23 -13.68
CA PRO A 22 10.32 1.89 -14.66
C PRO A 22 8.97 1.16 -14.70
N GLY A 23 7.93 1.85 -15.17
CA GLY A 23 6.57 1.29 -15.27
C GLY A 23 5.47 2.06 -14.56
N GLY A 24 5.71 3.32 -14.21
CA GLY A 24 4.72 4.18 -13.57
C GLY A 24 4.44 3.80 -12.12
N THR A 25 3.45 4.49 -11.54
CA THR A 25 3.08 4.39 -10.13
C THR A 25 1.62 4.01 -10.02
N HIS A 26 1.37 2.75 -9.66
CA HIS A 26 0.03 2.21 -9.50
C HIS A 26 -0.17 1.76 -8.06
N ALA A 27 -0.47 2.74 -7.19
CA ALA A 27 -0.67 2.48 -5.77
C ALA A 27 -1.86 1.53 -5.51
N ASP A 28 -2.87 1.54 -6.39
CA ASP A 28 -4.01 0.63 -6.33
C ASP A 28 -3.57 -0.84 -6.39
N VAL A 29 -2.60 -1.18 -7.23
CA VAL A 29 -2.07 -2.54 -7.33
C VAL A 29 -1.27 -2.91 -6.08
N GLY A 30 -0.44 -2.00 -5.57
CA GLY A 30 0.31 -2.19 -4.33
C GLY A 30 -0.61 -2.46 -3.13
N LEU A 31 -1.65 -1.64 -2.96
CA LEU A 31 -2.68 -1.80 -1.92
C LEU A 31 -3.35 -3.17 -1.99
N ARG A 32 -3.71 -3.63 -3.19
CA ARG A 32 -4.32 -4.95 -3.38
C ARG A 32 -3.35 -6.09 -3.07
N TRP A 33 -2.06 -5.96 -3.35
CA TRP A 33 -1.06 -6.95 -2.95
C TRP A 33 -0.87 -6.98 -1.43
N GLY A 34 -0.85 -5.82 -0.78
CA GLY A 34 -0.85 -5.73 0.69
C GLY A 34 -2.08 -6.40 1.31
N LEU A 35 -3.27 -6.16 0.75
CA LEU A 35 -4.51 -6.79 1.21
C LEU A 35 -4.48 -8.31 1.06
N ARG A 36 -3.90 -8.83 -0.04
CA ARG A 36 -3.71 -10.28 -0.24
C ARG A 36 -2.79 -10.89 0.81
N ALA A 37 -1.69 -10.22 1.15
CA ALA A 37 -0.78 -10.67 2.20
C ALA A 37 -1.46 -10.72 3.58
N LEU A 38 -2.41 -9.82 3.85
CA LEU A 38 -3.19 -9.79 5.08
C LEU A 38 -4.43 -10.70 5.07
N SER A 39 -4.74 -11.30 3.92
CA SER A 39 -5.98 -12.05 3.73
C SER A 39 -5.98 -13.38 4.47
N PRO A 40 -7.08 -13.76 5.16
CA PRO A 40 -7.20 -15.05 5.81
C PRO A 40 -7.42 -16.20 4.82
N ARG A 41 -7.37 -15.96 3.50
CA ARG A 41 -7.58 -17.01 2.49
C ARG A 41 -6.36 -17.91 2.38
N THR A 42 -6.57 -19.21 2.45
CA THR A 42 -5.51 -20.23 2.40
C THR A 42 -4.70 -20.18 1.10
N GLU A 43 -5.31 -19.77 -0.01
CA GLU A 43 -4.62 -19.66 -1.30
C GLU A 43 -3.53 -18.57 -1.26
N TRP A 44 -3.78 -17.44 -0.58
CA TRP A 44 -2.78 -16.39 -0.42
C TRP A 44 -1.69 -16.77 0.56
N ALA A 45 -2.06 -17.38 1.70
CA ALA A 45 -1.08 -17.91 2.66
C ALA A 45 -0.14 -18.94 2.00
N THR A 46 -0.69 -19.80 1.14
CA THR A 46 0.09 -20.78 0.34
C THR A 46 0.98 -20.08 -0.69
N PHE A 47 0.45 -19.12 -1.44
CA PHE A 47 1.20 -18.36 -2.45
C PHE A 47 2.42 -17.66 -1.85
N PHE A 48 2.23 -17.00 -0.71
CA PHE A 48 3.28 -16.25 -0.03
C PHE A 48 4.12 -17.08 0.95
N ARG A 49 3.74 -18.34 1.20
CA ARG A 49 4.42 -19.27 2.11
C ARG A 49 4.55 -18.75 3.55
N HIS A 50 3.44 -18.23 4.10
CA HIS A 50 3.34 -17.87 5.51
C HIS A 50 2.13 -18.51 6.17
N ASN A 51 2.06 -18.43 7.51
CA ASN A 51 0.90 -18.86 8.27
C ASN A 51 -0.34 -18.06 7.88
N GLN A 52 -1.49 -18.73 7.82
CA GLN A 52 -2.75 -18.08 7.50
C GLN A 52 -3.04 -16.95 8.50
N PRO A 53 -3.23 -15.70 8.02
CA PRO A 53 -3.64 -14.60 8.89
C PRO A 53 -5.02 -14.85 9.51
N GLU A 54 -5.26 -14.27 10.69
CA GLU A 54 -6.59 -14.24 11.31
C GLU A 54 -7.65 -13.58 10.40
N PRO A 55 -8.96 -13.84 10.61
CA PRO A 55 -10.05 -13.13 9.94
C PRO A 55 -9.93 -11.61 10.04
N PHE A 56 -10.53 -10.89 9.08
CA PHE A 56 -10.50 -9.42 9.05
C PHE A 56 -11.26 -8.76 10.21
N ASP A 57 -12.24 -9.46 10.76
CA ASP A 57 -13.08 -9.07 11.90
C ASP A 57 -12.60 -9.70 13.23
N SER A 58 -11.35 -10.17 13.29
CA SER A 58 -10.78 -10.73 14.51
C SER A 58 -10.74 -9.71 15.64
N SER A 59 -11.23 -10.11 16.82
CA SER A 59 -11.16 -9.31 18.05
C SER A 59 -9.82 -9.43 18.79
N THR A 60 -8.90 -10.26 18.30
CA THR A 60 -7.61 -10.53 18.96
C THR A 60 -6.41 -10.06 18.15
N VAL A 61 -6.61 -9.71 16.87
CA VAL A 61 -5.56 -9.28 15.95
C VAL A 61 -5.98 -8.02 15.19
N THR A 62 -5.27 -6.94 15.44
CA THR A 62 -5.31 -5.73 14.60
C THR A 62 -4.48 -5.95 13.34
N LYS A 63 -5.03 -5.58 12.19
CA LYS A 63 -4.31 -5.57 10.90
C LYS A 63 -3.98 -4.13 10.52
N VAL A 64 -2.71 -3.88 10.21
CA VAL A 64 -2.20 -2.56 9.85
C VAL A 64 -1.53 -2.63 8.48
N MET A 65 -1.77 -1.60 7.67
CA MET A 65 -1.11 -1.40 6.38
C MET A 65 -0.53 0.01 6.34
N VAL A 66 0.72 0.14 5.87
CA VAL A 66 1.36 1.43 5.65
C VAL A 66 1.64 1.60 4.15
N LEU A 67 1.03 2.60 3.53
CA LEU A 67 1.30 3.00 2.16
C LEU A 67 2.33 4.14 2.17
N MET A 68 3.50 3.89 1.60
CA MET A 68 4.58 4.85 1.48
C MET A 68 4.76 5.20 0.00
N THR A 69 4.58 6.48 -0.36
CA THR A 69 4.56 6.94 -1.76
C THR A 69 4.72 8.45 -1.84
N ASP A 70 5.04 8.97 -3.01
CA ASP A 70 4.98 10.41 -3.31
C ASP A 70 3.54 10.91 -3.63
N GLY A 71 2.56 9.99 -3.68
CA GLY A 71 1.15 10.31 -3.90
C GLY A 71 0.80 10.70 -5.34
N ALA A 72 1.75 10.53 -6.27
CA ALA A 72 1.55 10.73 -7.69
C ALA A 72 1.41 9.38 -8.39
N ASN A 73 0.18 9.00 -8.75
CA ASN A 73 0.00 7.85 -9.62
C ASN A 73 0.38 8.21 -11.06
N GLU A 74 1.07 7.30 -11.73
CA GLU A 74 1.63 7.52 -13.06
C GLU A 74 1.30 6.34 -13.97
N GLN A 75 1.03 6.66 -15.23
CA GLN A 75 0.69 5.68 -16.25
C GLN A 75 1.89 4.80 -16.57
N ALA A 76 1.65 3.50 -16.74
CA ALA A 76 2.63 2.57 -17.27
C ALA A 76 2.52 2.55 -18.81
N VAL A 77 3.40 3.24 -19.54
CA VAL A 77 3.41 3.17 -21.01
C VAL A 77 4.42 2.11 -21.46
N ASN A 78 4.00 1.18 -22.33
CA ASN A 78 4.80 0.03 -22.80
C ASN A 78 5.08 -1.07 -21.74
N PHE A 79 4.16 -1.26 -20.79
CA PHE A 79 4.19 -2.33 -19.79
C PHE A 79 2.96 -3.24 -19.93
N PRO A 80 2.91 -4.14 -20.94
CA PRO A 80 1.69 -4.86 -21.33
C PRO A 80 1.14 -5.77 -20.23
N GLY A 81 1.97 -6.21 -19.29
CA GLY A 81 1.53 -6.95 -18.09
C GLY A 81 0.90 -6.09 -16.99
N TYR A 82 0.88 -4.77 -17.13
CA TYR A 82 0.53 -3.81 -16.09
C TYR A 82 -0.43 -2.72 -16.58
N TRP A 83 -1.49 -3.15 -17.29
CA TRP A 83 -2.47 -2.27 -17.95
C TRP A 83 -1.87 -1.33 -19.01
N GLY A 84 -0.59 -1.43 -19.31
CA GLY A 84 0.16 -0.44 -20.05
C GLY A 84 0.50 -0.87 -21.47
N CYS A 85 -0.08 -0.23 -22.48
CA CYS A 85 0.32 -0.49 -23.86
C CYS A 85 0.13 0.77 -24.70
N ASN A 86 1.06 1.04 -25.62
CA ASN A 86 0.93 2.17 -26.57
C ASN A 86 0.19 1.73 -27.85
N GLU A 87 0.32 0.46 -28.23
CA GLU A 87 -0.13 -0.02 -29.53
C GLU A 87 -1.61 -0.36 -29.48
N SER A 88 -2.45 0.57 -29.94
CA SER A 88 -3.90 0.42 -30.12
C SER A 88 -4.32 -0.70 -31.10
N GLY A 89 -3.41 -1.59 -31.49
CA GLY A 89 -3.64 -2.77 -32.34
C GLY A 89 -3.16 -4.10 -31.76
N ALA A 90 -2.51 -4.11 -30.59
CA ALA A 90 -2.13 -5.38 -29.94
C ALA A 90 -3.39 -6.07 -29.36
N PRO A 91 -3.64 -7.37 -29.61
CA PRO A 91 -4.79 -8.07 -29.05
C PRO A 91 -4.84 -7.96 -27.52
N GLY A 92 -5.90 -7.37 -26.98
CA GLY A 92 -6.07 -7.13 -25.53
C GLY A 92 -5.47 -5.82 -25.01
N CYS A 93 -4.91 -4.97 -25.87
CA CYS A 93 -4.47 -3.63 -25.50
C CYS A 93 -5.62 -2.61 -25.56
N SER A 94 -6.02 -2.09 -24.40
CA SER A 94 -6.99 -0.99 -24.28
C SER A 94 -6.37 0.36 -23.91
N GLY A 95 -5.03 0.46 -23.91
CA GLY A 95 -4.27 1.62 -23.44
C GLY A 95 -4.04 1.63 -21.92
N SER A 96 -3.06 2.44 -21.47
CA SER A 96 -2.80 2.68 -20.04
C SER A 96 -3.93 3.51 -19.41
N PRO A 97 -4.43 3.14 -18.20
CA PRO A 97 -5.31 4.01 -17.44
C PRO A 97 -4.64 5.35 -17.21
N ASP A 98 -5.39 6.44 -17.37
CA ASP A 98 -4.89 7.77 -17.09
C ASP A 98 -4.73 8.01 -15.57
N ARG A 99 -4.04 9.09 -15.21
CA ARG A 99 -3.76 9.45 -13.81
C ARG A 99 -5.05 9.59 -12.99
N ALA A 100 -6.10 10.19 -13.54
CA ALA A 100 -7.37 10.35 -12.85
C ALA A 100 -8.03 9.00 -12.52
N THR A 101 -7.98 8.05 -13.45
CA THR A 101 -8.47 6.69 -13.25
C THR A 101 -7.64 5.96 -12.19
N LEU A 102 -6.31 6.09 -12.22
CA LEU A 102 -5.43 5.49 -11.21
C LEU A 102 -5.67 6.07 -9.81
N ASP A 103 -5.80 7.39 -9.70
CA ASP A 103 -6.12 8.08 -8.44
C ASP A 103 -7.48 7.62 -7.90
N SER A 104 -8.51 7.51 -8.74
CA SER A 104 -9.83 7.01 -8.36
C SER A 104 -9.80 5.55 -7.86
N ARG A 105 -9.03 4.69 -8.54
CA ARG A 105 -8.84 3.30 -8.14
C ARG A 105 -8.11 3.20 -6.80
N MET A 106 -7.03 3.96 -6.63
CA MET A 106 -6.30 4.02 -5.36
C MET A 106 -7.26 4.37 -4.22
N GLN A 107 -8.04 5.46 -4.36
CA GLN A 107 -8.97 5.89 -3.32
C GLN A 107 -10.04 4.85 -3.01
N SER A 108 -10.58 4.20 -4.04
CA SER A 108 -11.58 3.14 -3.87
C SER A 108 -11.03 1.96 -3.08
N TRP A 109 -9.78 1.56 -3.33
CA TRP A 109 -9.11 0.51 -2.55
C TRP A 109 -8.76 0.96 -1.14
N CYS A 110 -8.35 2.20 -0.93
CA CYS A 110 -8.14 2.75 0.41
C CYS A 110 -9.43 2.67 1.25
N THR A 111 -10.56 3.12 0.68
CA THR A 111 -11.87 3.03 1.32
C THR A 111 -12.25 1.58 1.63
N ALA A 112 -12.12 0.65 0.68
CA ALA A 112 -12.43 -0.76 0.92
C ALA A 112 -11.56 -1.37 2.03
N ILE A 113 -10.25 -1.08 2.04
CA ILE A 113 -9.28 -1.56 3.04
C ILE A 113 -9.71 -1.14 4.46
N ARG A 114 -10.09 0.13 4.63
CA ARG A 114 -10.51 0.66 5.93
C ARG A 114 -11.91 0.18 6.32
N GLU A 115 -12.87 0.32 5.42
CA GLU A 115 -14.29 0.24 5.77
C GLU A 115 -14.85 -1.18 5.64
N THR A 116 -14.40 -1.94 4.64
CA THR A 116 -14.83 -3.33 4.42
C THR A 116 -13.94 -4.31 5.16
N TYR A 117 -12.61 -4.15 5.04
CA TYR A 117 -11.65 -5.10 5.61
C TYR A 117 -11.16 -4.71 7.01
N LYS A 118 -11.59 -3.56 7.53
CA LYS A 118 -11.27 -3.08 8.90
C LYS A 118 -9.76 -3.04 9.19
N ILE A 119 -8.96 -2.77 8.16
CA ILE A 119 -7.51 -2.62 8.27
C ILE A 119 -7.19 -1.16 8.59
N GLU A 120 -6.32 -0.94 9.56
CA GLU A 120 -5.79 0.39 9.83
C GLU A 120 -4.82 0.79 8.73
N LEU A 121 -5.19 1.80 7.95
CA LEU A 121 -4.38 2.28 6.83
C LEU A 121 -3.68 3.58 7.22
N TYR A 122 -2.35 3.53 7.24
CA TYR A 122 -1.49 4.68 7.38
C TYR A 122 -0.93 5.08 6.02
N THR A 123 -0.80 6.39 5.78
CA THR A 123 -0.15 6.92 4.58
C THR A 123 1.04 7.78 4.96
N VAL A 124 2.14 7.61 4.24
CA VAL A 124 3.38 8.38 4.44
C VAL A 124 3.79 8.96 3.09
N ALA A 125 3.56 10.26 2.92
CA ALA A 125 4.02 11.05 1.79
C ALA A 125 5.48 11.45 2.02
N ILE A 126 6.39 11.07 1.12
CA ILE A 126 7.83 11.34 1.27
C ILE A 126 8.29 12.37 0.27
N ASN A 127 8.89 13.47 0.74
CA ASN A 127 9.45 14.54 -0.09
C ASN A 127 8.43 15.10 -1.11
N VAL A 128 7.16 15.24 -0.70
CA VAL A 128 6.07 15.65 -1.60
C VAL A 128 5.73 17.13 -1.40
N SER A 129 5.91 17.93 -2.45
CA SER A 129 5.45 19.32 -2.49
C SER A 129 4.08 19.51 -3.15
N ASP A 130 3.59 18.50 -3.89
CA ASP A 130 2.25 18.50 -4.51
C ASP A 130 1.18 18.41 -3.41
N THR A 131 0.49 19.51 -3.15
CA THR A 131 -0.57 19.58 -2.12
C THR A 131 -1.74 18.65 -2.43
N ASP A 132 -2.05 18.43 -3.70
CA ASP A 132 -3.13 17.54 -4.10
C ASP A 132 -2.74 16.08 -3.85
N ALA A 133 -1.48 15.72 -4.06
CA ALA A 133 -0.94 14.40 -3.70
C ALA A 133 -1.05 14.13 -2.20
N VAL A 134 -0.62 15.08 -1.38
CA VAL A 134 -0.73 14.96 0.07
C VAL A 134 -2.20 14.85 0.50
N ASN A 135 -3.09 15.66 -0.08
CA ASN A 135 -4.53 15.59 0.24
C ASN A 135 -5.15 14.27 -0.20
N ARG A 136 -4.77 13.73 -1.36
CA ARG A 136 -5.19 12.38 -1.79
C ARG A 136 -4.76 11.32 -0.76
N LEU A 137 -3.52 11.38 -0.27
CA LEU A 137 -3.03 10.44 0.74
C LEU A 137 -3.72 10.60 2.10
N ARG A 138 -4.09 11.82 2.50
CA ARG A 138 -4.93 12.06 3.69
C ARG A 138 -6.31 11.42 3.53
N THR A 139 -6.96 11.63 2.38
CA THR A 139 -8.24 10.97 2.07
C THR A 139 -8.10 9.44 2.03
N CYS A 140 -6.97 8.92 1.55
CA CYS A 140 -6.67 7.48 1.53
C CYS A 140 -6.39 6.91 2.94
N ALA A 141 -5.87 7.68 3.89
CA ALA A 141 -5.79 7.23 5.28
C ALA A 141 -7.16 7.23 5.97
N GLY A 142 -8.05 8.16 5.61
CA GLY A 142 -9.40 8.30 6.19
C GLY A 142 -9.42 8.94 7.58
N ASP A 143 -8.26 9.03 8.23
CA ASP A 143 -8.04 9.70 9.51
C ASP A 143 -6.77 10.56 9.39
N SER A 144 -6.86 11.84 9.77
CA SER A 144 -5.73 12.76 9.73
C SER A 144 -4.57 12.36 10.66
N SER A 145 -4.84 11.61 11.74
CA SER A 145 -3.81 11.09 12.63
C SER A 145 -2.95 10.00 11.99
N ARG A 146 -3.45 9.37 10.91
CA ARG A 146 -2.79 8.27 10.20
C ARG A 146 -2.14 8.70 8.89
N ALA A 147 -2.19 9.99 8.57
CA ALA A 147 -1.64 10.55 7.35
C ALA A 147 -0.45 11.46 7.66
N PHE A 148 0.73 11.07 7.19
CA PHE A 148 1.98 11.78 7.40
C PHE A 148 2.51 12.34 6.09
N ALA A 149 3.05 13.56 6.14
CA ALA A 149 3.80 14.16 5.05
C ALA A 149 5.14 14.63 5.61
N VAL A 150 6.22 14.03 5.12
CA VAL A 150 7.53 14.07 5.77
C VAL A 150 8.66 14.11 4.77
N ASP A 151 9.80 14.62 5.20
CA ASP A 151 11.05 14.48 4.47
C ASP A 151 11.73 13.15 4.77
N ALA A 152 12.64 12.72 3.91
CA ALA A 152 13.41 11.49 4.11
C ALA A 152 14.13 11.43 5.47
N SER A 153 14.56 12.58 6.01
CA SER A 153 15.21 12.70 7.32
C SER A 153 14.27 12.40 8.50
N GLN A 154 12.96 12.53 8.30
CA GLN A 154 11.94 12.37 9.34
C GLN A 154 11.35 10.95 9.37
N LEU A 155 11.65 10.10 8.38
CA LEU A 155 11.05 8.77 8.22
C LEU A 155 11.18 7.90 9.46
N ASN A 156 12.36 7.84 10.06
CA ASN A 156 12.57 7.03 11.28
C ASN A 156 11.65 7.48 12.41
N ALA A 157 11.57 8.80 12.66
CA ALA A 157 10.71 9.35 13.70
C ALA A 157 9.21 9.07 13.43
N THR A 158 8.80 9.13 12.16
CA THR A 158 7.42 8.82 11.74
C THR A 158 7.08 7.35 11.95
N PHE A 159 7.94 6.41 11.53
CA PHE A 159 7.68 4.99 11.74
C PHE A 159 7.72 4.60 13.22
N GLU A 160 8.57 5.23 14.02
CA GLU A 160 8.53 5.08 15.48
C GLU A 160 7.20 5.56 16.08
N GLN A 161 6.63 6.66 15.55
CA GLN A 161 5.31 7.13 15.96
C GLN A 161 4.20 6.14 15.59
N ILE A 162 4.16 5.67 14.33
CA ILE A 162 3.18 4.68 13.86
C ILE A 162 3.26 3.41 14.72
N ALA A 163 4.46 2.94 15.04
CA ALA A 163 4.66 1.78 15.91
C ALA A 163 4.07 2.03 17.31
N ARG A 164 4.37 3.18 17.94
CA ARG A 164 3.81 3.53 19.24
C ARG A 164 2.29 3.58 19.23
N GLU A 165 1.67 4.20 18.22
CA GLU A 165 0.21 4.30 18.12
C GLU A 165 -0.43 2.92 17.93
N THR A 166 0.13 2.08 17.07
CA THR A 166 -0.33 0.71 16.83
C THR A 166 -0.27 -0.14 18.10
N PHE A 167 0.83 -0.08 18.86
CA PHE A 167 0.97 -0.86 20.09
C PHE A 167 0.22 -0.24 21.28
N ALA A 168 0.07 1.09 21.36
CA ALA A 168 -0.70 1.75 22.40
C ALA A 168 -2.20 1.46 22.29
N LEU A 169 -2.73 1.30 21.07
CA LEU A 169 -4.10 0.83 20.84
C LEU A 169 -4.31 -0.53 21.53
N ARG A 170 -3.32 -1.41 21.43
CA ARG A 170 -3.34 -2.77 21.99
C ARG A 170 -3.24 -2.86 23.52
N LEU A 171 -2.77 -1.81 24.20
CA LEU A 171 -2.68 -1.77 25.67
C LEU A 171 -3.95 -1.22 26.34
N LYS A 172 -4.89 -0.67 25.56
CA LYS A 172 -6.13 -0.07 26.05
C LYS A 172 -7.36 -0.97 25.90
N GLU A 173 -7.21 -2.11 25.21
CA GLU A 173 -8.20 -3.19 25.11
C GLU A 173 -7.92 -4.27 26.15
#